data_AF-A0A936WWX6-F1
#
_entry.id   AF-A0A936WWX6-F1
#
_cell.length_a   1.000
_cell.length_b   1.000
_cell.length_c   1.000
_cell.angle_alpha   90.00
_cell.angle_beta   90.00
_cell.angle_gamma   90.00
#
_symmetry.space_group_name_H-M   'P 1'
#
loop_
_entity.id
_entity.type
_entity.pdbx_description
1 polymer ?
#
loop_
_entity_poly.entity_id
_entity_poly.type
_entity_poly.pdbx_seq_one_letter_code
_entity_poly.pdbx_strand_id
1 'polypeptide(L)'
;MTILGNILIAISTIIYFIILSILFGKTPPKSGDAVMGYAWGVIILNLLFLAGIILIACIIGWKGGFSWVANSSGKRFLIVTIGLLCSVVTVALAGLFKFEIHNGPQILRIGTSVVPAIIPILLLGAAFILNNENIGRSVPAAYYQWPLLIAMVTGIIGVTISLGLWLIEYNRNQQAIAASNVQQYDENQQRMLREIDSCDVTKNSVFIYVFCDANQTAAVKEKAVAKVKTNPDWQGELVRRLENDWAPEAFNFLASNEVDSPALFKEAIPKGILIQARLIRETIRKSSHQSHFYPGLFSWEVERVLRTADRFKDQGFNLMPAIKELRAALDEPSEYKKIEFACISFFDKWIKDNS
;
A
#
# COMPACT_ATOMS: atom_id res chain seq x y z
N MET A 1 -44.60 -20.79 -5.73
CA MET A 1 -43.34 -20.52 -4.98
C MET A 1 -42.60 -21.78 -4.52
N THR A 2 -43.29 -22.85 -4.09
CA THR A 2 -42.62 -24.09 -3.62
C THR A 2 -41.72 -24.76 -4.66
N ILE A 3 -42.18 -24.88 -5.91
CA ILE A 3 -41.39 -25.46 -7.02
C ILE A 3 -40.09 -24.68 -7.23
N LEU A 4 -40.18 -23.35 -7.31
CA LEU A 4 -39.00 -22.49 -7.45
C LEU A 4 -38.03 -22.64 -6.27
N GLY A 5 -38.55 -22.69 -5.04
CA GLY A 5 -37.73 -22.96 -3.85
C GLY A 5 -37.01 -24.31 -3.92
N ASN A 6 -37.65 -25.36 -4.42
CA ASN A 6 -37.02 -26.68 -4.58
C ASN A 6 -35.95 -26.69 -5.68
N ILE A 7 -36.16 -25.96 -6.78
CA ILE A 7 -35.13 -25.77 -7.82
C ILE A 7 -33.91 -25.08 -7.23
N LEU A 8 -34.10 -24.00 -6.47
CA LEU A 8 -33.01 -23.29 -5.81
C LEU A 8 -32.29 -24.17 -4.78
N ILE A 9 -33.02 -24.95 -3.98
CA ILE A 9 -32.43 -25.92 -3.06
C ILE A 9 -31.56 -26.92 -3.81
N ALA A 10 -32.04 -27.50 -4.91
CA ALA A 10 -31.27 -28.45 -5.72
C ALA A 10 -29.98 -27.81 -6.27
N ILE A 11 -30.06 -26.58 -6.80
CA ILE A 11 -28.89 -25.83 -7.28
C ILE A 11 -27.90 -25.57 -6.13
N SER A 12 -28.38 -25.09 -4.98
CA SER A 12 -27.54 -24.86 -3.80
C SER A 12 -26.92 -26.16 -3.28
N THR A 13 -27.61 -27.29 -3.36
CA THR A 13 -27.08 -28.62 -3.03
C THR A 13 -25.94 -29.01 -3.98
N ILE A 14 -26.09 -28.80 -5.28
CA ILE A 14 -25.01 -29.06 -6.26
C ILE A 14 -23.79 -28.20 -5.96
N ILE A 15 -23.98 -26.89 -5.74
CA ILE A 15 -22.89 -25.97 -5.38
C ILE A 15 -22.19 -26.43 -4.11
N TYR A 16 -22.96 -26.83 -3.09
CA TYR A 16 -22.41 -27.36 -1.85
C TYR A 16 -21.57 -28.63 -2.06
N PHE A 17 -22.00 -29.57 -2.90
CA PHE A 17 -21.19 -30.75 -3.21
C PHE A 17 -19.89 -30.39 -3.95
N ILE A 18 -19.91 -29.39 -4.82
CA ILE A 18 -18.68 -28.88 -5.45
C ILE A 18 -17.74 -28.29 -4.38
N ILE A 19 -18.27 -27.49 -3.45
CA ILE A 19 -17.50 -26.95 -2.31
C ILE A 19 -16.88 -28.10 -1.50
N LEU A 20 -17.65 -29.14 -1.16
CA LEU A 20 -17.15 -30.32 -0.46
C LEU A 20 -16.01 -31.00 -1.22
N SER A 21 -16.18 -31.24 -2.51
CA SER A 21 -15.15 -31.88 -3.34
C SER A 21 -13.85 -31.08 -3.36
N ILE A 22 -13.93 -29.75 -3.32
CA ILE A 22 -12.75 -28.88 -3.26
C ILE A 22 -12.11 -28.92 -1.85
N LEU A 23 -12.90 -28.79 -0.79
CA LEU A 23 -12.38 -28.69 0.59
C LEU A 23 -11.92 -30.03 1.19
N PHE A 24 -12.46 -31.15 0.70
CA PHE A 24 -12.15 -32.50 1.18
C PHE A 24 -11.49 -33.38 0.11
N GLY A 25 -11.22 -32.82 -1.07
CA GLY A 25 -10.43 -33.47 -2.11
C GLY A 25 -8.93 -33.49 -1.78
N LYS A 26 -8.10 -33.43 -2.83
CA LYS A 26 -6.64 -33.37 -2.67
C LYS A 26 -6.23 -32.09 -1.93
N THR A 27 -5.10 -32.15 -1.22
CA THR A 27 -4.53 -30.99 -0.53
C THR A 27 -4.37 -29.80 -1.50
N PRO A 28 -4.70 -28.57 -1.06
CA PRO A 28 -4.64 -27.40 -1.93
C PRO A 28 -3.21 -27.14 -2.44
N PRO A 29 -3.08 -26.42 -3.56
CA PRO A 29 -1.78 -25.95 -4.04
C PRO A 29 -1.05 -25.17 -2.93
N LYS A 30 0.29 -25.27 -2.89
CA LYS A 30 1.11 -24.63 -1.85
C LYS A 30 1.88 -23.39 -2.32
N SER A 31 1.92 -23.11 -3.63
CA SER A 31 2.62 -21.95 -4.18
C SER A 31 2.08 -21.54 -5.56
N GLY A 32 2.37 -20.29 -5.95
CA GLY A 32 2.03 -19.72 -7.25
C GLY A 32 0.55 -19.39 -7.43
N ASP A 33 0.18 -19.08 -8.68
CA ASP A 33 -1.16 -18.62 -9.07
C ASP A 33 -2.27 -19.62 -8.73
N ALA A 34 -1.94 -20.91 -8.62
CA ALA A 34 -2.86 -21.96 -8.27
C ALA A 34 -3.44 -21.82 -6.84
N VAL A 35 -2.67 -21.23 -5.89
CA VAL A 35 -3.15 -20.94 -4.53
C VAL A 35 -4.24 -19.88 -4.57
N MET A 36 -3.99 -18.82 -5.34
CA MET A 36 -4.93 -17.71 -5.49
C MET A 36 -6.21 -18.19 -6.19
N GLY A 37 -6.07 -19.01 -7.24
CA GLY A 37 -7.21 -19.63 -7.92
C GLY A 37 -8.06 -20.52 -6.99
N TYR A 38 -7.43 -21.31 -6.12
CA TYR A 38 -8.13 -22.10 -5.11
C TYR A 38 -8.92 -21.20 -4.13
N ALA A 39 -8.28 -20.17 -3.58
CA ALA A 39 -8.93 -19.26 -2.63
C ALA A 39 -10.13 -18.54 -3.26
N TRP A 40 -9.97 -17.99 -4.46
CA TRP A 40 -11.07 -17.36 -5.19
C TRP A 40 -12.19 -18.34 -5.53
N GLY A 41 -11.86 -19.57 -5.93
CA GLY A 41 -12.85 -20.61 -6.19
C GLY A 41 -13.73 -20.90 -4.96
N VAL A 42 -13.10 -21.08 -3.80
CA VAL A 42 -13.83 -21.29 -2.53
C VAL A 42 -14.70 -20.08 -2.18
N ILE A 43 -14.20 -18.85 -2.33
CA ILE A 43 -14.96 -17.62 -2.05
C ILE A 43 -16.17 -17.51 -2.98
N ILE A 44 -15.97 -17.63 -4.30
CA ILE A 44 -17.04 -17.47 -5.30
C ILE A 44 -18.13 -18.52 -5.10
N LEU A 45 -17.76 -19.79 -4.89
CA LEU A 45 -18.74 -20.85 -4.67
C LEU A 45 -19.56 -20.64 -3.38
N ASN A 46 -18.92 -20.19 -2.29
CA ASN A 46 -19.65 -19.86 -1.06
C ASN A 46 -20.57 -18.64 -1.24
N LEU A 47 -20.17 -17.64 -2.03
CA LEU A 47 -21.05 -16.51 -2.37
C LEU A 47 -22.25 -16.95 -3.22
N LEU A 48 -22.06 -17.84 -4.18
CA LEU A 48 -23.16 -18.43 -4.96
C LEU A 48 -24.10 -19.26 -4.07
N PHE A 49 -23.54 -20.04 -3.15
CA PHE A 49 -24.32 -20.78 -2.16
C PHE A 49 -25.13 -19.84 -1.25
N LEU A 50 -24.51 -18.77 -0.74
CA LEU A 50 -25.17 -17.74 0.06
C LEU A 50 -26.32 -17.09 -0.71
N ALA A 51 -26.10 -16.70 -1.96
CA ALA A 51 -27.15 -16.10 -2.80
C ALA A 51 -28.34 -17.05 -2.95
N GLY A 52 -28.10 -18.34 -3.22
CA GLY A 52 -29.15 -19.35 -3.29
C GLY A 52 -29.93 -19.49 -1.98
N ILE A 53 -29.23 -19.61 -0.85
CA ILE A 53 -29.85 -19.77 0.47
C ILE A 53 -30.62 -18.50 0.91
N ILE A 54 -30.15 -17.30 0.60
CA ILE A 54 -30.90 -16.05 0.84
C ILE A 54 -32.19 -16.03 0.02
N LEU A 55 -32.14 -16.38 -1.27
CA LEU A 55 -33.34 -16.42 -2.11
C LEU A 55 -34.35 -17.45 -1.59
N ILE A 56 -33.89 -18.62 -1.16
CA ILE A 56 -34.73 -19.64 -0.52
C ILE A 56 -35.34 -19.10 0.79
N ALA A 57 -34.54 -18.42 1.62
CA ALA A 57 -35.02 -17.80 2.85
C ALA A 57 -36.09 -16.71 2.58
N CYS A 58 -35.95 -15.90 1.53
CA CYS A 58 -36.99 -14.95 1.13
C CYS A 58 -38.30 -15.67 0.77
N ILE A 59 -38.23 -16.75 -0.01
CA ILE A 59 -39.40 -17.56 -0.38
C ILE A 59 -40.09 -18.16 0.85
N ILE A 60 -39.32 -18.72 1.78
CA ILE A 60 -39.84 -19.28 3.05
C ILE A 60 -40.42 -18.17 3.93
N GLY A 61 -39.74 -17.03 4.00
CA GLY A 61 -40.13 -15.86 4.79
C GLY A 61 -41.47 -15.28 4.35
N TRP A 62 -41.71 -15.19 3.04
CA TRP A 62 -43.01 -14.75 2.50
C TRP A 62 -44.18 -15.66 2.87
N LYS A 63 -43.92 -16.95 3.12
CA LYS A 63 -44.92 -17.91 3.63
C LYS A 63 -45.05 -17.89 5.16
N GLY A 64 -44.25 -17.08 5.85
CA GLY A 64 -44.23 -17.03 7.31
C GLY A 64 -43.45 -18.16 7.99
N GLY A 65 -42.62 -18.93 7.26
CA GLY A 65 -41.90 -20.10 7.81
C GLY A 65 -40.88 -19.79 8.92
N PHE A 66 -40.54 -18.51 9.12
CA PHE A 66 -39.68 -18.04 10.21
C PHE A 66 -40.45 -17.37 11.35
N SER A 67 -41.76 -17.63 11.50
CA SER A 67 -42.61 -17.03 12.52
C SER A 67 -42.10 -17.17 13.95
N TRP A 68 -41.42 -18.28 14.22
CA TRP A 68 -40.83 -18.64 15.49
C TRP A 68 -39.55 -17.88 15.85
N VAL A 69 -38.91 -17.17 14.90
CA VAL A 69 -37.63 -16.47 15.15
C VAL A 69 -37.85 -15.15 15.88
N ALA A 70 -38.87 -14.38 15.48
CA ALA A 70 -39.21 -13.10 16.11
C ALA A 70 -40.65 -12.67 15.78
N ASN A 71 -41.27 -11.93 16.70
CA ASN A 71 -42.65 -11.44 16.56
C ASN A 71 -42.81 -10.36 15.46
N SER A 72 -41.77 -9.56 15.21
CA SER A 72 -41.77 -8.53 14.17
C SER A 72 -41.20 -9.06 12.85
N SER A 73 -41.91 -8.84 11.74
CA SER A 73 -41.49 -9.25 10.40
C SER A 73 -40.13 -8.67 9.99
N GLY A 74 -39.86 -7.40 10.32
CA GLY A 74 -38.57 -6.75 10.02
C GLY A 74 -37.41 -7.34 10.83
N LYS A 75 -37.59 -7.52 12.14
CA LYS A 75 -36.56 -8.14 13.01
C LYS A 75 -36.27 -9.58 12.58
N ARG A 76 -37.31 -10.34 12.22
CA ARG A 76 -37.19 -11.71 11.72
C ARG A 76 -36.34 -11.78 10.45
N PHE A 77 -36.62 -10.93 9.47
CA PHE A 77 -35.85 -10.88 8.23
C PHE A 77 -34.38 -10.55 8.50
N LEU A 78 -34.12 -9.56 9.36
CA LEU A 78 -32.75 -9.17 9.73
C LEU A 78 -31.98 -10.30 10.42
N ILE A 79 -32.58 -10.94 11.45
CA ILE A 79 -31.94 -12.04 12.19
C ILE A 79 -31.62 -13.21 11.27
N VAL A 80 -32.57 -13.63 10.43
CA VAL A 80 -32.35 -14.75 9.51
C VAL A 80 -31.27 -14.41 8.50
N THR A 81 -31.30 -13.21 7.91
CA THR A 81 -30.31 -12.80 6.90
C THR A 81 -28.89 -12.72 7.49
N ILE A 82 -28.74 -12.08 8.65
CA ILE A 82 -27.45 -11.99 9.34
C ILE A 82 -26.97 -13.39 9.76
N GLY A 83 -27.85 -14.21 10.32
CA GLY A 83 -27.52 -15.58 10.70
C GLY A 83 -26.99 -16.40 9.52
N LEU A 84 -27.69 -16.37 8.38
CA LEU A 84 -27.28 -17.06 7.16
C LEU A 84 -25.95 -16.54 6.60
N LEU A 85 -25.76 -15.21 6.57
CA LEU A 85 -24.50 -14.59 6.18
C LEU A 85 -23.36 -15.07 7.06
N CYS A 86 -23.51 -14.99 8.39
CA CYS A 86 -22.49 -15.42 9.34
C CYS A 86 -22.18 -16.91 9.23
N SER A 87 -23.20 -17.77 9.02
CA SER A 87 -23.00 -19.21 8.79
C SER A 87 -22.16 -19.48 7.55
N VAL A 88 -22.48 -18.85 6.41
CA VAL A 88 -21.74 -19.08 5.16
C VAL A 88 -20.32 -18.50 5.20
N VAL A 89 -20.15 -17.29 5.77
CA VAL A 89 -18.81 -16.72 5.98
C VAL A 89 -17.96 -17.64 6.87
N THR A 90 -18.55 -18.18 7.95
CA THR A 90 -17.85 -19.12 8.82
C THR A 90 -17.49 -20.42 8.10
N VAL A 91 -18.37 -20.95 7.25
CA VAL A 91 -18.07 -22.11 6.40
C VAL A 91 -16.91 -21.82 5.43
N ALA A 92 -16.92 -20.66 4.79
CA ALA A 92 -15.86 -20.26 3.87
C ALA A 92 -14.51 -20.11 4.59
N LEU A 93 -14.47 -19.40 5.72
CA LEU A 93 -13.26 -19.23 6.53
C LEU A 93 -12.74 -20.57 7.06
N ALA A 94 -13.63 -21.40 7.61
CA ALA A 94 -13.27 -22.73 8.09
C ALA A 94 -12.68 -23.61 6.97
N GLY A 95 -13.25 -23.54 5.77
CA GLY A 95 -12.74 -24.26 4.60
C GLY A 95 -11.38 -23.76 4.10
N LEU A 96 -11.22 -22.43 3.97
CA LEU A 96 -9.97 -21.81 3.52
C LEU A 96 -8.80 -22.12 4.45
N PHE A 97 -9.03 -22.01 5.77
CA PHE A 97 -7.97 -22.17 6.76
C PHE A 97 -7.83 -23.60 7.30
N LYS A 98 -8.58 -24.57 6.76
CA LYS A 98 -8.57 -25.97 7.22
C LYS A 98 -7.16 -26.58 7.31
N PHE A 99 -6.30 -26.27 6.34
CA PHE A 99 -4.95 -26.84 6.25
C PHE A 99 -3.87 -26.02 6.98
N GLU A 100 -4.18 -24.78 7.40
CA GLU A 100 -3.26 -23.86 8.05
C GLU A 100 -3.14 -24.12 9.57
N ILE A 101 -4.16 -24.73 10.18
CA ILE A 101 -4.22 -24.96 11.64
C ILE A 101 -3.48 -26.25 12.02
N HIS A 102 -2.25 -26.46 11.54
CA HIS A 102 -1.51 -27.69 11.85
C HIS A 102 -1.04 -27.74 13.33
N ASN A 103 -0.65 -26.58 13.87
CA ASN A 103 -0.12 -26.43 15.24
C ASN A 103 -1.11 -25.74 16.21
N GLY A 104 -2.37 -25.56 15.80
CA GLY A 104 -3.38 -24.88 16.62
C GLY A 104 -4.14 -25.82 17.58
N PRO A 105 -4.96 -25.25 18.50
CA PRO A 105 -5.82 -26.01 19.40
C PRO A 105 -6.67 -27.06 18.67
N GLN A 106 -6.74 -28.27 19.21
CA GLN A 106 -7.48 -29.39 18.59
C GLN A 106 -8.94 -29.06 18.27
N ILE A 107 -9.60 -28.26 19.11
CA ILE A 107 -10.99 -27.84 18.91
C ILE A 107 -11.17 -27.04 17.61
N LEU A 108 -10.21 -26.18 17.26
CA LEU A 108 -10.26 -25.40 16.03
C LEU A 108 -10.03 -26.27 14.80
N ARG A 109 -9.16 -27.29 14.91
CA ARG A 109 -8.90 -28.26 13.82
C ARG A 109 -10.11 -29.11 13.50
N ILE A 110 -10.80 -29.57 14.54
CA ILE A 110 -12.07 -30.30 14.39
C ILE A 110 -13.12 -29.35 13.81
N GLY A 111 -13.21 -28.13 14.36
CA GLY A 111 -14.12 -27.09 13.86
C GLY A 111 -13.96 -26.83 12.36
N THR A 112 -12.75 -26.56 11.88
CA THR A 112 -12.50 -26.28 10.46
C THR A 112 -12.76 -27.45 9.52
N SER A 113 -12.72 -28.68 10.05
CA SER A 113 -13.05 -29.89 9.28
C SER A 113 -14.53 -30.25 9.32
N VAL A 114 -15.25 -29.91 10.38
CA VAL A 114 -16.66 -30.29 10.56
C VAL A 114 -17.61 -29.20 10.06
N VAL A 115 -17.31 -27.93 10.34
CA VAL A 115 -18.18 -26.79 10.01
C VAL A 115 -18.53 -26.73 8.52
N PRO A 116 -17.57 -26.82 7.57
CA PRO A 116 -17.90 -26.74 6.15
C PRO A 116 -18.73 -27.91 5.64
N ALA A 117 -18.68 -29.06 6.33
CA ALA A 117 -19.49 -30.22 5.98
C ALA A 117 -20.89 -30.11 6.58
N ILE A 118 -21.01 -29.85 7.88
CA ILE A 118 -22.30 -29.99 8.58
C ILE A 118 -23.20 -28.78 8.35
N ILE A 119 -22.68 -27.55 8.43
CA ILE A 119 -23.51 -26.34 8.42
C ILE A 119 -24.37 -26.23 7.16
N PRO A 120 -23.83 -26.39 5.93
CA PRO A 120 -24.65 -26.33 4.73
C PRO A 120 -25.74 -27.42 4.66
N ILE A 121 -25.49 -28.63 5.22
CA ILE A 121 -26.50 -29.69 5.30
C ILE A 121 -27.64 -29.26 6.22
N LEU A 122 -27.34 -28.68 7.38
CA LEU A 122 -28.38 -28.18 8.30
C LEU A 122 -29.22 -27.09 7.64
N LEU A 123 -28.57 -26.16 6.92
CA LEU A 123 -29.26 -25.09 6.20
C LEU A 123 -30.16 -25.64 5.08
N LEU A 124 -29.64 -26.55 4.24
CA LEU A 124 -30.38 -27.15 3.13
C LEU A 124 -31.53 -28.03 3.63
N GLY A 125 -31.31 -28.83 4.68
CA GLY A 125 -32.33 -29.68 5.29
C GLY A 125 -33.48 -28.88 5.89
N ALA A 126 -33.16 -27.85 6.68
CA ALA A 126 -34.16 -26.94 7.23
C ALA A 126 -34.91 -26.19 6.13
N ALA A 127 -34.20 -25.71 5.10
CA ALA A 127 -34.80 -25.05 3.94
C ALA A 127 -35.76 -25.97 3.17
N PHE A 128 -35.40 -27.24 2.99
CA PHE A 128 -36.26 -28.24 2.34
C PHE A 128 -37.55 -28.48 3.12
N ILE A 129 -37.46 -28.67 4.44
CA ILE A 129 -38.63 -28.88 5.31
C ILE A 129 -39.53 -27.62 5.28
N LEU A 130 -38.94 -26.43 5.45
CA LEU A 130 -39.68 -25.17 5.53
C LEU A 130 -40.28 -24.72 4.20
N ASN A 131 -39.66 -25.05 3.07
CA ASN A 131 -40.20 -24.71 1.76
C ASN A 131 -41.40 -25.60 1.37
N ASN A 132 -41.42 -26.85 1.85
CA ASN A 132 -42.44 -27.86 1.52
C ASN A 132 -43.45 -28.03 2.67
N GLU A 133 -44.57 -27.32 2.60
CA GLU A 133 -45.59 -27.28 3.68
C GLU A 133 -46.11 -28.66 4.12
N ASN A 134 -46.32 -29.59 3.18
CA ASN A 134 -46.79 -30.95 3.51
C ASN A 134 -45.79 -31.70 4.40
N ILE A 135 -44.49 -31.50 4.14
CA ILE A 135 -43.41 -32.07 4.95
C ILE A 135 -43.31 -31.32 6.27
N GLY A 136 -43.33 -29.98 6.23
CA GLY A 136 -43.25 -29.13 7.42
C GLY A 136 -44.37 -29.36 8.45
N ARG A 137 -45.58 -29.75 8.01
CA ARG A 137 -46.67 -30.15 8.91
C ARG A 137 -46.48 -31.52 9.56
N SER A 138 -45.71 -32.39 8.91
CA SER A 138 -45.47 -33.78 9.35
C SER A 138 -44.23 -33.92 10.22
N VAL A 139 -43.31 -32.94 10.17
CA VAL A 139 -42.05 -32.94 10.92
C VAL A 139 -42.17 -32.03 12.14
N PRO A 140 -41.87 -32.52 13.37
CA PRO A 140 -41.92 -31.68 14.56
C PRO A 140 -40.96 -30.48 14.47
N ALA A 141 -41.40 -29.34 14.98
CA ALA A 141 -40.69 -28.06 14.85
C ALA A 141 -39.21 -28.12 15.28
N ALA A 142 -38.92 -28.87 16.34
CA ALA A 142 -37.58 -29.05 16.87
C ALA A 142 -36.56 -29.57 15.83
N TYR A 143 -36.99 -30.38 14.85
CA TYR A 143 -36.09 -31.01 13.87
C TYR A 143 -35.55 -30.07 12.80
N TYR A 144 -36.14 -28.88 12.61
CA TYR A 144 -35.60 -27.88 11.69
C TYR A 144 -35.24 -26.57 12.39
N GLN A 145 -35.89 -26.24 13.52
CA GLN A 145 -35.60 -25.01 14.26
C GLN A 145 -34.25 -25.09 14.98
N TRP A 146 -33.98 -26.18 15.71
CA TRP A 146 -32.71 -26.33 16.43
C TRP A 146 -31.51 -26.41 15.50
N PRO A 147 -31.51 -27.23 14.43
CA PRO A 147 -30.42 -27.23 13.44
C PRO A 147 -30.15 -25.86 12.83
N LEU A 148 -31.20 -25.11 12.48
CA LEU A 148 -31.05 -23.78 11.91
C LEU A 148 -30.45 -22.79 12.93
N LEU A 149 -30.93 -22.84 14.17
CA LEU A 149 -30.41 -21.99 15.24
C LEU A 149 -28.95 -22.31 15.58
N ILE A 150 -28.59 -23.59 15.67
CA ILE A 150 -27.21 -24.04 15.86
C ILE A 150 -26.34 -23.51 14.72
N ALA A 151 -26.78 -23.66 13.47
CA ALA A 151 -26.02 -23.16 12.32
C ALA A 151 -25.77 -21.64 12.38
N MET A 152 -26.80 -20.87 12.74
CA MET A 152 -26.70 -19.41 12.87
C MET A 152 -25.79 -18.99 14.03
N VAL A 153 -25.94 -19.60 15.21
CA VAL A 153 -25.13 -19.29 16.40
C VAL A 153 -23.67 -19.66 16.16
N THR A 154 -23.39 -20.84 15.59
CA THR A 154 -22.02 -21.23 15.19
C THR A 154 -21.44 -20.25 14.18
N GLY A 155 -22.25 -19.77 13.22
CA GLY A 155 -21.86 -18.75 12.28
C GLY A 155 -21.45 -17.43 12.94
N ILE A 156 -22.26 -16.95 13.88
CA ILE A 156 -21.99 -15.68 14.58
C ILE A 156 -20.72 -15.81 15.43
N ILE A 157 -20.57 -16.91 16.17
CA ILE A 157 -19.37 -17.18 16.98
C ILE A 157 -18.13 -17.25 16.08
N GLY A 158 -18.21 -17.97 14.95
CA GLY A 158 -17.11 -18.12 14.01
C GLY A 158 -16.61 -16.78 13.47
N VAL A 159 -17.52 -15.95 12.94
CA VAL A 159 -17.17 -14.60 12.45
C VAL A 159 -16.58 -13.74 13.57
N THR A 160 -17.16 -13.78 14.78
CA THR A 160 -16.68 -12.98 15.92
C THR A 160 -15.25 -13.36 16.31
N ILE A 161 -14.94 -14.66 16.39
CA ILE A 161 -13.59 -15.15 16.68
C ILE A 161 -12.62 -14.72 15.58
N SER A 162 -12.99 -14.90 14.30
CA SER A 162 -12.14 -14.53 13.17
C SER A 162 -11.84 -13.03 13.13
N LEU A 163 -12.83 -12.18 13.38
CA LEU A 163 -12.64 -10.72 13.46
C LEU A 163 -11.74 -10.33 14.64
N GLY A 164 -11.94 -10.95 15.81
CA GLY A 164 -11.11 -10.71 16.98
C GLY A 164 -9.64 -11.06 16.74
N LEU A 165 -9.38 -12.23 16.14
CA LEU A 165 -8.02 -12.64 15.76
C LEU A 165 -7.41 -11.71 14.72
N TRP A 166 -8.18 -11.31 13.71
CA TRP A 166 -7.73 -10.36 12.69
C TRP A 166 -7.34 -9.00 13.29
N LEU A 167 -8.13 -8.46 14.22
CA LEU A 167 -7.81 -7.18 14.89
C LEU A 167 -6.54 -7.26 15.75
N ILE A 168 -6.34 -8.37 16.46
CA ILE A 168 -5.12 -8.60 17.24
C ILE A 168 -3.90 -8.62 16.32
N GLU A 169 -3.99 -9.38 15.22
CA GLU A 169 -2.89 -9.52 14.27
C GLU A 169 -2.61 -8.24 13.48
N TYR A 170 -3.66 -7.50 13.11
CA TYR A 170 -3.55 -6.19 12.50
C TYR A 170 -2.74 -5.23 13.38
N ASN A 171 -3.07 -5.15 14.67
CA ASN A 171 -2.35 -4.29 15.61
C ASN A 171 -0.89 -4.72 15.80
N ARG A 172 -0.61 -6.01 15.87
CA ARG A 172 0.76 -6.54 15.95
C ARG A 172 1.57 -6.18 14.71
N ASN A 173 1.00 -6.35 13.52
CA ASN A 173 1.66 -6.01 12.26
C ASN A 173 1.92 -4.51 12.15
N GLN A 174 0.99 -3.66 12.56
CA GLN A 174 1.21 -2.21 12.58
C GLN A 174 2.33 -1.81 13.54
N GLN A 175 2.41 -2.41 14.73
CA GLN A 175 3.52 -2.18 15.65
C GLN A 175 4.86 -2.66 15.10
N ALA A 176 4.88 -3.83 14.45
CA ALA A 176 6.08 -4.37 13.83
C ALA A 176 6.59 -3.47 12.68
N ILE A 177 5.68 -2.97 11.83
CA ILE A 177 6.01 -2.03 10.74
C ILE A 177 6.52 -0.70 11.30
N ALA A 178 5.88 -0.17 12.34
CA ALA A 178 6.34 1.06 12.98
C ALA A 178 7.74 0.90 13.59
N ALA A 179 7.98 -0.21 14.29
CA ALA A 179 9.28 -0.53 14.86
C ALA A 179 10.35 -0.73 13.78
N SER A 180 10.04 -1.42 12.68
CA SER A 180 10.98 -1.61 11.56
C SER A 180 11.32 -0.29 10.88
N ASN A 181 10.37 0.62 10.74
CA ASN A 181 10.61 1.93 10.13
C ASN A 181 11.54 2.79 11.00
N VAL A 182 11.36 2.77 12.33
CA VAL A 182 12.25 3.47 13.26
C VAL A 182 13.66 2.87 13.21
N GLN A 183 13.77 1.54 13.26
CA GLN A 183 15.06 0.87 13.17
C GLN A 183 15.77 1.16 11.84
N GLN A 184 15.07 1.10 10.71
CA GLN A 184 15.64 1.45 9.40
C GLN A 184 16.11 2.90 9.35
N TYR A 185 15.35 3.82 9.94
CA TYR A 185 15.74 5.23 10.03
C TYR A 185 17.02 5.41 10.85
N ASP A 186 17.10 4.76 12.01
CA ASP A 186 18.27 4.79 12.89
C ASP A 186 19.51 4.17 12.22
N GLU A 187 19.36 3.00 11.60
CA GLU A 187 20.43 2.31 10.87
C GLU A 187 20.93 3.15 9.69
N ASN A 188 20.01 3.75 8.92
CA ASN A 188 20.36 4.63 7.81
C ASN A 188 21.09 5.89 8.31
N GLN A 189 20.63 6.50 9.40
CA GLN A 189 21.32 7.64 10.01
C GLN A 189 22.72 7.25 10.48
N GLN A 190 22.88 6.13 11.18
CA GLN A 190 24.19 5.64 11.61
C GLN A 190 25.11 5.30 10.44
N ARG A 191 24.58 4.78 9.33
CA ARG A 191 25.32 4.56 8.09
C ARG A 191 25.85 5.89 7.54
N MET A 192 24.99 6.91 7.39
CA MET A 192 25.41 8.23 6.90
C MET A 192 26.48 8.86 7.80
N LEU A 193 26.32 8.77 9.13
CA LEU A 193 27.31 9.30 10.07
C LEU A 193 28.68 8.60 9.94
N ARG A 194 28.71 7.29 9.65
CA ARG A 194 29.96 6.54 9.39
C ARG A 194 30.59 6.92 8.04
N GLU A 195 29.78 7.12 7.00
CA GLU A 195 30.24 7.59 5.69
C GLU A 195 30.89 8.98 5.82
N ILE A 196 30.28 9.88 6.59
CA ILE A 196 30.84 11.20 6.92
C ILE A 196 32.19 11.08 7.66
N ASP A 197 32.27 10.22 8.69
CA ASP A 197 33.49 10.06 9.49
C ASP A 197 34.67 9.55 8.66
N SER A 198 34.41 8.56 7.81
CA SER A 198 35.41 7.91 6.96
C SER A 198 35.82 8.73 5.73
N CYS A 199 35.10 9.79 5.40
CA CYS A 199 35.41 10.65 4.26
C CYS A 199 36.71 11.44 4.49
N ASP A 200 37.67 11.29 3.57
CA ASP A 200 38.82 12.18 3.42
C ASP A 200 38.41 13.40 2.57
N VAL A 201 38.11 14.52 3.23
CA VAL A 201 37.65 15.76 2.57
C VAL A 201 38.69 16.43 1.68
N THR A 202 39.95 16.01 1.73
CA THR A 202 40.99 16.53 0.82
C THR A 202 40.96 15.85 -0.54
N LYS A 203 40.39 14.64 -0.62
CA LYS A 203 40.30 13.84 -1.85
C LYS A 203 38.86 13.69 -2.36
N ASN A 204 37.92 13.58 -1.44
CA ASN A 204 36.55 13.10 -1.68
C ASN A 204 35.48 14.11 -1.21
N SER A 205 35.81 15.41 -1.18
CA SER A 205 34.94 16.52 -0.78
C SER A 205 33.55 16.52 -1.44
N VAL A 206 33.46 16.10 -2.71
CA VAL A 206 32.22 16.07 -3.48
C VAL A 206 31.17 15.14 -2.86
N PHE A 207 31.59 13.97 -2.37
CA PHE A 207 30.66 12.97 -1.85
C PHE A 207 30.02 13.37 -0.53
N ILE A 208 30.66 14.25 0.25
CA ILE A 208 30.11 14.69 1.53
C ILE A 208 29.05 15.79 1.38
N TYR A 209 29.01 16.50 0.25
CA TYR A 209 28.06 17.60 0.05
C TYR A 209 26.59 17.15 -0.03
N VAL A 210 26.33 15.91 -0.46
CA VAL A 210 24.97 15.33 -0.43
C VAL A 210 24.39 15.25 0.99
N PHE A 211 25.26 15.17 2.01
CA PHE A 211 24.85 15.15 3.41
C PHE A 211 24.70 16.55 4.02
N CYS A 212 25.04 17.61 3.28
CA CYS A 212 24.98 18.99 3.78
C CYS A 212 23.64 19.69 3.46
N ASP A 213 22.75 19.05 2.71
CA ASP A 213 21.47 19.63 2.29
C ASP A 213 20.44 19.67 3.44
N ALA A 214 19.43 20.53 3.34
CA ALA A 214 18.35 20.70 4.31
C ALA A 214 17.41 19.48 4.40
N ASN A 215 17.52 18.54 3.46
CA ASN A 215 16.74 17.31 3.42
C ASN A 215 17.31 16.20 4.33
N GLN A 216 18.45 16.47 5.00
CA GLN A 216 19.06 15.56 5.96
C GLN A 216 18.60 15.88 7.38
N THR A 217 18.79 14.92 8.29
CA THR A 217 18.59 15.18 9.73
C THR A 217 19.59 16.22 10.22
N ALA A 218 19.21 17.02 11.22
CA ALA A 218 20.09 18.05 11.77
C ALA A 218 21.47 17.49 12.18
N ALA A 219 21.49 16.32 12.83
CA ALA A 219 22.72 15.64 13.24
C ALA A 219 23.62 15.26 12.06
N VAL A 220 23.06 14.74 10.96
CA VAL A 220 23.81 14.36 9.75
C VAL A 220 24.35 15.62 9.07
N LYS A 221 23.49 16.63 8.89
CA LYS A 221 23.85 17.89 8.25
C LYS A 221 24.97 18.61 9.01
N GLU A 222 24.80 18.82 10.32
CA GLU A 222 25.77 19.53 11.15
C GLU A 222 27.13 18.81 11.14
N LYS A 223 27.13 17.48 11.24
CA LYS A 223 28.37 16.70 11.21
C LYS A 223 29.04 16.75 9.84
N ALA A 224 28.27 16.65 8.75
CA ALA A 224 28.80 16.76 7.39
C ALA A 224 29.42 18.14 7.14
N VAL A 225 28.74 19.22 7.53
CA VAL A 225 29.23 20.59 7.40
C VAL A 225 30.50 20.80 8.23
N ALA A 226 30.52 20.33 9.47
CA ALA A 226 31.71 20.41 10.33
C ALA A 226 32.90 19.66 9.69
N LYS A 227 32.66 18.46 9.13
CA LYS A 227 33.67 17.66 8.44
C LYS A 227 34.18 18.35 7.17
N VAL A 228 33.32 18.95 6.34
CA VAL A 228 33.74 19.76 5.18
C VAL A 228 34.71 20.87 5.62
N LYS A 229 34.38 21.58 6.70
CA LYS A 229 35.18 22.68 7.23
C LYS A 229 36.51 22.25 7.87
N THR A 230 36.79 20.95 8.03
CA THR A 230 38.14 20.51 8.45
C THR A 230 39.17 20.65 7.33
N ASN A 231 38.74 20.84 6.08
CA ASN A 231 39.63 21.26 5.00
C ASN A 231 39.84 22.78 5.08
N PRO A 232 41.08 23.29 5.27
CA PRO A 232 41.35 24.73 5.34
C PRO A 232 40.93 25.51 4.08
N ASP A 233 40.90 24.86 2.91
CA ASP A 233 40.50 25.46 1.62
C ASP A 233 39.10 24.98 1.17
N TRP A 234 38.19 24.70 2.10
CA TRP A 234 36.87 24.14 1.77
C TRP A 234 36.03 25.06 0.87
N GLN A 235 36.15 26.39 1.00
CA GLN A 235 35.45 27.33 0.12
C GLN A 235 36.06 27.39 -1.28
N GLY A 236 37.40 27.34 -1.40
CA GLY A 236 38.07 27.26 -2.69
C GLY A 236 37.74 25.95 -3.40
N GLU A 237 37.56 24.86 -2.66
CA GLU A 237 37.09 23.59 -3.19
C GLU A 237 35.67 23.68 -3.76
N LEU A 238 34.72 24.30 -3.05
CA LEU A 238 33.37 24.54 -3.59
C LEU A 238 33.41 25.38 -4.87
N VAL A 239 34.25 26.42 -4.92
CA VAL A 239 34.47 27.21 -6.15
C VAL A 239 35.00 26.32 -7.28
N ARG A 240 36.02 25.49 -7.04
CA ARG A 240 36.55 24.55 -8.04
C ARG A 240 35.48 23.60 -8.56
N ARG A 241 34.56 23.12 -7.70
CA ARG A 241 33.47 22.22 -8.11
C ARG A 241 32.39 22.92 -8.92
N LEU A 242 32.06 24.18 -8.61
CA LEU A 242 31.17 24.98 -9.44
C LEU A 242 31.70 25.22 -10.86
N GLU A 243 33.00 25.03 -11.10
CA GLU A 243 33.63 25.22 -12.42
C GLU A 243 33.79 23.93 -13.23
N ASN A 244 33.25 22.79 -12.75
CA ASN A 244 33.27 21.53 -13.49
C ASN A 244 31.97 20.72 -13.29
N ASP A 245 31.93 19.49 -13.82
CA ASP A 245 30.74 18.61 -13.82
C ASP A 245 30.21 18.24 -12.42
N TRP A 246 30.96 18.56 -11.35
CA TRP A 246 30.55 18.43 -9.96
C TRP A 246 29.85 19.68 -9.38
N ALA A 247 29.43 20.62 -10.24
CA ALA A 247 28.64 21.77 -9.83
C ALA A 247 27.35 21.39 -9.08
N PRO A 248 26.58 20.34 -9.45
CA PRO A 248 25.38 19.94 -8.70
C PRO A 248 25.65 19.69 -7.21
N GLU A 249 26.79 19.04 -6.91
CA GLU A 249 27.17 18.72 -5.54
C GLU A 249 27.57 19.96 -4.75
N ALA A 250 28.23 20.94 -5.38
CA ALA A 250 28.48 22.23 -4.73
C ALA A 250 27.16 22.95 -4.38
N PHE A 251 26.14 22.86 -5.25
CA PHE A 251 24.81 23.41 -4.95
C PHE A 251 24.10 22.69 -3.79
N ASN A 252 24.37 21.39 -3.55
CA ASN A 252 23.85 20.71 -2.35
C ASN A 252 24.31 21.42 -1.05
N PHE A 253 25.56 21.90 -1.03
CA PHE A 253 26.08 22.67 0.11
C PHE A 253 25.52 24.10 0.12
N LEU A 254 25.63 24.81 -1.00
CA LEU A 254 25.28 26.24 -1.09
C LEU A 254 23.78 26.54 -1.01
N ALA A 255 22.90 25.56 -1.22
CA ALA A 255 21.47 25.76 -1.05
C ALA A 255 21.04 25.89 0.43
N SER A 256 21.88 25.39 1.35
CA SER A 256 21.46 25.08 2.73
C SER A 256 22.41 25.54 3.83
N ASN A 257 23.59 26.09 3.49
CA ASN A 257 24.65 26.41 4.47
C ASN A 257 25.34 27.75 4.20
N GLU A 258 25.62 28.52 5.25
CA GLU A 258 26.37 29.79 5.18
C GLU A 258 27.82 29.59 4.73
N VAL A 259 28.35 30.60 4.03
CA VAL A 259 29.75 30.66 3.60
C VAL A 259 30.43 31.87 4.22
N ASP A 260 31.68 31.71 4.63
CA ASP A 260 32.37 32.75 5.41
C ASP A 260 32.88 33.89 4.50
N SER A 261 33.18 33.57 3.24
CA SER A 261 33.62 34.53 2.21
C SER A 261 32.75 34.48 0.95
N PRO A 262 31.56 35.10 0.95
CA PRO A 262 30.62 35.02 -0.17
C PRO A 262 31.18 35.57 -1.48
N ALA A 263 32.01 36.62 -1.43
CA ALA A 263 32.59 37.26 -2.62
C ALA A 263 33.38 36.30 -3.53
N LEU A 264 33.94 35.20 -2.98
CA LEU A 264 34.64 34.17 -3.75
C LEU A 264 33.74 33.49 -4.79
N PHE A 265 32.43 33.48 -4.55
CA PHE A 265 31.45 32.77 -5.37
C PHE A 265 30.82 33.63 -6.47
N LYS A 266 31.15 34.92 -6.53
CA LYS A 266 30.52 35.89 -7.43
C LYS A 266 30.59 35.49 -8.90
N GLU A 267 31.73 34.95 -9.32
CA GLU A 267 31.93 34.45 -10.69
C GLU A 267 31.62 32.95 -10.81
N ALA A 268 31.85 32.19 -9.74
CA ALA A 268 31.72 30.74 -9.74
C ALA A 268 30.26 30.26 -9.80
N ILE A 269 29.34 30.89 -9.07
CA ILE A 269 27.92 30.49 -9.06
C ILE A 269 27.29 30.59 -10.46
N PRO A 270 27.39 31.72 -11.19
CA PRO A 270 26.90 31.79 -12.56
C PRO A 270 27.46 30.69 -13.46
N LYS A 271 28.76 30.39 -13.38
CA LYS A 271 29.38 29.29 -14.14
C LYS A 271 28.78 27.93 -13.78
N GLY A 272 28.59 27.65 -12.49
CA GLY A 272 27.97 26.42 -12.02
C GLY A 272 26.53 26.26 -12.51
N ILE A 273 25.75 27.35 -12.54
CA ILE A 273 24.38 27.34 -13.09
C ILE A 273 24.40 26.98 -14.59
N LEU A 274 25.34 27.54 -15.36
CA LEU A 274 25.50 27.22 -16.77
C LEU A 274 25.95 25.77 -17.00
N ILE A 275 26.78 25.22 -16.10
CA ILE A 275 27.13 23.80 -16.13
C ILE A 275 25.92 22.92 -15.82
N GLN A 276 25.10 23.27 -14.82
CA GLN A 276 23.84 22.58 -14.54
C GLN A 276 22.92 22.58 -15.77
N ALA A 277 22.83 23.70 -16.49
CA ALA A 277 22.06 23.83 -17.72
C ALA A 277 22.57 22.86 -18.80
N ARG A 278 23.90 22.79 -19.00
CA ARG A 278 24.52 21.82 -19.90
C ARG A 278 24.21 20.38 -19.50
N LEU A 279 24.36 20.02 -18.22
CA LEU A 279 24.13 18.65 -17.72
C LEU A 279 22.66 18.22 -17.89
N ILE A 280 21.70 19.12 -17.68
CA ILE A 280 20.28 18.85 -17.95
C ILE A 280 20.06 18.54 -19.44
N ARG A 281 20.59 19.37 -20.35
CA ARG A 281 20.49 19.12 -21.80
C ARG A 281 21.10 17.78 -22.18
N GLU A 282 22.28 17.47 -21.66
CA GLU A 282 22.93 16.18 -21.90
C GLU A 282 22.09 15.00 -21.39
N THR A 283 21.48 15.11 -20.22
CA THR A 283 20.60 14.07 -19.66
C THR A 283 19.36 13.85 -20.53
N ILE A 284 18.76 14.93 -21.03
CA ILE A 284 17.61 14.87 -21.95
C ILE A 284 18.01 14.17 -23.26
N ARG A 285 19.17 14.53 -23.83
CA ARG A 285 19.67 13.95 -25.09
C ARG A 285 20.09 12.49 -24.96
N LYS A 286 20.73 12.12 -23.85
CA LYS A 286 21.28 10.76 -23.61
C LYS A 286 20.28 9.79 -22.98
N SER A 287 19.03 10.22 -22.77
CA SER A 287 17.99 9.32 -22.27
C SER A 287 17.81 8.14 -23.22
N SER A 288 17.74 6.91 -22.69
CA SER A 288 17.65 5.67 -23.48
C SER A 288 16.31 4.95 -23.35
N HIS A 289 15.40 5.46 -22.51
CA HIS A 289 14.08 4.86 -22.30
C HIS A 289 13.06 5.90 -21.81
N GLN A 290 11.79 5.73 -22.22
CA GLN A 290 10.70 6.65 -21.87
C GLN A 290 10.45 6.75 -20.35
N SER A 291 10.67 5.66 -19.60
CA SER A 291 10.48 5.64 -18.13
C SER A 291 11.48 6.51 -17.38
N HIS A 292 12.59 6.92 -17.99
CA HIS A 292 13.55 7.86 -17.39
C HIS A 292 13.09 9.31 -17.53
N PHE A 293 12.07 9.57 -18.35
CA PHE A 293 11.49 10.89 -18.55
C PHE A 293 10.21 10.99 -17.72
N TYR A 294 10.26 11.74 -16.62
CA TYR A 294 9.11 11.98 -15.75
C TYR A 294 9.09 13.42 -15.24
N PRO A 295 7.92 13.99 -14.88
CA PRO A 295 7.79 15.42 -14.59
C PRO A 295 8.72 15.95 -13.48
N GLY A 296 9.10 15.11 -12.52
CA GLY A 296 9.95 15.49 -11.39
C GLY A 296 11.45 15.28 -11.59
N LEU A 297 11.91 14.93 -12.79
CA LEU A 297 13.29 14.48 -13.03
C LEU A 297 14.37 15.45 -12.52
N PHE A 298 14.19 16.76 -12.78
CA PHE A 298 15.19 17.80 -12.45
C PHE A 298 14.79 18.67 -11.26
N SER A 299 13.77 18.27 -10.48
CA SER A 299 13.23 19.13 -9.43
C SER A 299 14.26 19.46 -8.35
N TRP A 300 15.09 18.50 -7.96
CA TRP A 300 16.07 18.66 -6.88
C TRP A 300 17.21 19.60 -7.28
N GLU A 301 17.75 19.43 -8.48
CA GLU A 301 18.84 20.25 -9.02
C GLU A 301 18.37 21.70 -9.18
N VAL A 302 17.17 21.89 -9.72
CA VAL A 302 16.57 23.22 -9.91
C VAL A 302 16.30 23.89 -8.56
N GLU A 303 15.70 23.18 -7.60
CA GLU A 303 15.42 23.73 -6.28
C GLU A 303 16.70 24.23 -5.60
N ARG A 304 17.78 23.44 -5.63
CA ARG A 304 19.06 23.80 -4.99
C ARG A 304 19.74 24.99 -5.65
N VAL A 305 19.67 25.09 -6.99
CA VAL A 305 20.17 26.27 -7.72
C VAL A 305 19.36 27.51 -7.36
N LEU A 306 18.03 27.45 -7.37
CA LEU A 306 17.18 28.60 -7.06
C LEU A 306 17.33 29.06 -5.60
N ARG A 307 17.40 28.12 -4.65
CA ARG A 307 17.68 28.43 -3.24
C ARG A 307 19.06 29.06 -3.05
N THR A 308 20.06 28.58 -3.79
CA THR A 308 21.38 29.23 -3.82
C THR A 308 21.26 30.65 -4.36
N ALA A 309 20.57 30.84 -5.49
CA ALA A 309 20.40 32.16 -6.10
C ALA A 309 19.71 33.16 -5.15
N ASP A 310 18.66 32.73 -4.44
CA ASP A 310 17.96 33.56 -3.45
C ASP A 310 18.84 33.99 -2.29
N ARG A 311 19.81 33.18 -1.88
CA ARG A 311 20.72 33.51 -0.77
C ARG A 311 21.81 34.51 -1.15
N PHE A 312 22.17 34.56 -2.43
CA PHE A 312 23.25 35.42 -2.93
C PHE A 312 22.75 36.66 -3.69
N LYS A 313 21.45 36.80 -3.95
CA LYS A 313 20.89 37.92 -4.74
C LYS A 313 21.17 39.31 -4.15
N ASP A 314 21.07 39.45 -2.82
CA ASP A 314 21.26 40.74 -2.15
C ASP A 314 22.73 41.17 -2.04
N GLN A 315 23.65 40.33 -2.53
CA GLN A 315 25.10 40.55 -2.46
C GLN A 315 25.67 41.16 -3.75
N GLY A 316 24.79 41.62 -4.65
CA GLY A 316 25.17 42.25 -5.93
C GLY A 316 25.60 41.24 -7.00
N PHE A 317 25.11 40.00 -6.92
CA PHE A 317 25.41 38.94 -7.89
C PHE A 317 24.39 39.01 -9.02
N ASN A 318 24.83 39.20 -10.26
CA ASN A 318 23.94 39.18 -11.40
C ASN A 318 23.70 37.73 -11.88
N LEU A 319 22.74 37.05 -11.26
CA LEU A 319 22.44 35.64 -11.53
C LEU A 319 21.37 35.44 -12.61
N MET A 320 20.60 36.48 -12.93
CA MET A 320 19.44 36.42 -13.83
C MET A 320 19.77 35.82 -15.22
N PRO A 321 20.89 36.19 -15.89
CA PRO A 321 21.24 35.60 -17.18
C PRO A 321 21.45 34.08 -17.09
N ALA A 322 22.15 33.60 -16.06
CA ALA A 322 22.43 32.18 -15.89
C ALA A 322 21.15 31.39 -15.52
N ILE A 323 20.27 31.96 -14.70
CA ILE A 323 18.99 31.33 -14.36
C ILE A 323 18.09 31.20 -15.60
N LYS A 324 18.02 32.24 -16.46
CA LYS A 324 17.28 32.17 -17.72
C LYS A 324 17.83 31.09 -18.64
N GLU A 325 19.16 30.93 -18.69
CA GLU A 325 19.81 29.88 -19.47
C GLU A 325 19.49 28.47 -18.93
N LEU A 326 19.49 28.30 -17.60
CA LEU A 326 19.09 27.04 -16.96
C LEU A 326 17.61 26.72 -17.22
N ARG A 327 16.72 27.72 -17.18
CA ARG A 327 15.32 27.54 -17.55
C ARG A 327 15.17 27.11 -19.01
N ALA A 328 15.95 27.70 -19.93
CA ALA A 328 15.93 27.34 -21.35
C ALA A 328 16.46 25.92 -21.61
N ALA A 329 17.30 25.37 -20.73
CA ALA A 329 17.78 23.98 -20.84
C ALA A 329 16.66 22.93 -20.72
N LEU A 330 15.55 23.25 -20.04
CA LEU A 330 14.40 22.36 -19.91
C LEU A 330 13.58 22.23 -21.20
N ASP A 331 13.79 23.12 -22.17
CA ASP A 331 13.16 23.09 -23.49
C ASP A 331 13.97 22.28 -24.52
N GLU A 332 15.04 21.60 -24.10
CA GLU A 332 15.86 20.76 -24.97
C GLU A 332 15.01 19.64 -25.61
N PRO A 333 15.13 19.42 -26.93
CA PRO A 333 14.42 18.34 -27.60
C PRO A 333 14.85 16.96 -27.08
N SER A 334 13.87 16.09 -26.88
CA SER A 334 14.06 14.66 -26.60
C SER A 334 13.52 13.82 -27.76
N GLU A 335 14.15 12.67 -28.02
CA GLU A 335 13.63 11.67 -28.97
C GLU A 335 12.35 10.99 -28.47
N TYR A 336 12.06 11.09 -27.16
CA TYR A 336 10.84 10.59 -26.55
C TYR A 336 9.76 11.67 -26.48
N LYS A 337 8.56 11.27 -26.02
CA LYS A 337 7.42 12.17 -25.83
C LYS A 337 7.83 13.42 -25.05
N LYS A 338 7.42 14.59 -25.53
CA LYS A 338 7.56 15.87 -24.81
C LYS A 338 6.81 15.77 -23.47
N ILE A 339 7.55 15.91 -22.38
CA ILE A 339 7.02 15.99 -21.01
C ILE A 339 7.20 17.41 -20.51
N GLU A 340 6.20 17.90 -19.80
CA GLU A 340 6.30 19.16 -19.07
C GLU A 340 6.94 18.89 -17.70
N PHE A 341 8.14 19.44 -17.49
CA PHE A 341 8.83 19.31 -16.21
C PHE A 341 8.17 20.20 -15.15
N ALA A 342 7.87 19.64 -13.99
CA ALA A 342 7.19 20.34 -12.90
C ALA A 342 7.99 21.57 -12.41
N CYS A 343 9.33 21.49 -12.50
CA CYS A 343 10.23 22.56 -12.06
C CYS A 343 10.23 23.82 -12.94
N ILE A 344 9.62 23.78 -14.12
CA ILE A 344 9.42 24.98 -14.97
C ILE A 344 8.69 26.09 -14.19
N SER A 345 7.65 25.71 -13.46
CA SER A 345 6.86 26.66 -12.66
C SER A 345 7.69 27.38 -11.58
N PHE A 346 8.72 26.72 -11.04
CA PHE A 346 9.61 27.30 -10.03
C PHE A 346 10.50 28.38 -10.64
N PHE A 347 11.04 28.14 -11.83
CA PHE A 347 11.81 29.15 -12.57
C PHE A 347 10.95 30.34 -12.97
N ASP A 348 9.79 30.09 -13.56
CA ASP A 348 8.94 31.16 -14.09
C ASP A 348 8.49 32.09 -12.95
N LYS A 349 8.20 31.51 -11.77
CA LYS A 349 7.95 32.27 -10.54
C LYS A 349 9.20 33.06 -10.10
N TRP A 350 10.34 32.38 -9.96
CA TRP A 350 11.57 33.04 -9.48
C TRP A 350 12.01 34.19 -10.40
N ILE A 351 11.95 34.00 -11.72
CA ILE A 351 12.30 35.01 -12.71
C ILE A 351 11.38 36.22 -12.56
N LYS A 352 10.06 36.00 -12.44
CA LYS A 352 9.08 37.07 -12.26
C LYS A 352 9.32 37.86 -10.97
N ASP A 353 9.62 37.18 -9.88
CA ASP A 353 9.81 37.80 -8.57
C ASP A 353 11.13 38.61 -8.45
N ASN A 354 12.10 38.37 -9.35
CA ASN A 354 13.43 39.00 -9.32
C ASN A 354 13.75 39.78 -10.62
N SER A 355 12.75 40.08 -11.46
CA SER A 355 12.90 40.80 -12.74
C SER A 355 12.63 42.29 -12.68
#